data_AF-A0A9Q1AJX2-F1
#
_entry.id   AF-A0A9Q1AJX2-F1
#
_cell.length_a   1.000
_cell.length_b   1.000
_cell.length_c   1.000
_cell.angle_alpha   90.00
_cell.angle_beta   90.00
_cell.angle_gamma   90.00
#
_symmetry.space_group_name_H-M   'P 1'
#
loop_
_entity.id
_entity.type
_entity.pdbx_description
1 polymer ?
#
loop_
_entity_poly.entity_id
_entity_poly.type
_entity_poly.pdbx_seq_one_letter_code
_entity_poly.pdbx_strand_id
1 'polypeptide(L)'
;MQRTMAAAGTSRTLLNLSLSSSTKLYNTFLKLPKKPNRVLLGFNFRPLCTLPSTTSTTGPDEVKHSILLERLRLRHLKDPKKPHLTDTQSQTALKPVVLIEGEEEEERFKKSKKGKKIAGSFEELGLSEEVMGAVKEMGIEVPTEIQCIGIPAALDGKNVVLGSHTGSGKTLAYMLPLVQLLRRDEALLGRLMKPRRPRAVVLCPTRELTEQVFRVAKSIGHHARFRSTMVSGGGRLRPQEDSLNNPIDMVVGTPGRVLQHIQDGNMVYGDIKYLVLDEADTMFDRGFGPDIRKFLGPLKSRTSKPDGQGFQTILVTATMTMAVQKLVDEEFQGIEHLRTSTLHKKISSARHDFIKLSGSENKLEALMQVLEPSLAKGNRVMVFCNTLNSSRAVDHFLC
;
A
#
# COMPACT_ATOMS: atom_id res chain seq x y z
N MET A 1 -31.48 -6.25 -76.46
CA MET A 1 -30.98 -4.96 -77.01
C MET A 1 -30.24 -4.27 -75.87
N GLN A 2 -28.91 -4.34 -75.78
CA GLN A 2 -27.89 -3.64 -76.58
C GLN A 2 -27.98 -2.10 -76.53
N ARG A 3 -27.03 -1.48 -75.83
CA ARG A 3 -25.96 -0.70 -76.48
C ARG A 3 -24.68 -0.73 -75.62
N THR A 4 -23.55 -0.36 -76.22
CA THR A 4 -22.17 -0.69 -75.78
C THR A 4 -21.20 0.43 -76.12
N MET A 5 -20.09 0.54 -75.36
CA MET A 5 -18.69 0.91 -75.69
C MET A 5 -17.92 0.94 -74.34
N ALA A 6 -16.76 0.31 -74.08
CA ALA A 6 -15.45 0.21 -74.80
C ALA A 6 -14.62 1.50 -74.71
N ALA A 7 -13.31 1.53 -74.39
CA ALA A 7 -12.29 0.50 -74.04
C ALA A 7 -11.21 1.15 -73.09
N ALA A 8 -10.12 0.55 -72.58
CA ALA A 8 -9.46 -0.76 -72.79
C ALA A 8 -9.17 -1.46 -71.41
N GLY A 9 -8.00 -1.87 -70.90
CA GLY A 9 -6.55 -1.82 -71.26
C GLY A 9 -5.70 -1.36 -70.05
N THR A 10 -4.55 -1.95 -69.64
CA THR A 10 -3.70 -3.07 -70.12
C THR A 10 -3.18 -3.87 -68.91
N SER A 11 -2.83 -5.16 -69.07
CA SER A 11 -2.39 -6.06 -67.99
C SER A 11 -0.95 -6.61 -68.17
N ARG A 12 -0.27 -6.94 -67.07
CA ARG A 12 0.90 -7.85 -67.06
C ARG A 12 0.96 -8.76 -65.82
N THR A 13 0.65 -10.03 -66.05
CA THR A 13 1.18 -11.24 -65.39
C THR A 13 2.71 -11.35 -65.53
N LEU A 14 3.49 -12.23 -64.88
CA LEU A 14 3.26 -13.38 -63.97
C LEU A 14 4.60 -13.67 -63.24
N LEU A 15 4.61 -14.39 -62.10
CA LEU A 15 5.37 -15.65 -61.92
C LEU A 15 5.27 -16.20 -60.48
N ASN A 16 5.01 -17.51 -60.39
CA ASN A 16 5.30 -18.34 -59.22
C ASN A 16 6.72 -18.94 -59.37
N LEU A 17 7.38 -19.25 -58.26
CA LEU A 17 8.21 -20.46 -58.16
C LEU A 17 8.54 -20.78 -56.69
N SER A 18 8.19 -21.98 -56.26
CA SER A 18 8.73 -22.62 -55.05
C SER A 18 9.98 -23.42 -55.40
N LEU A 19 10.90 -23.62 -54.45
CA LEU A 19 11.32 -24.98 -54.09
C LEU A 19 12.14 -25.03 -52.79
N SER A 20 12.17 -26.25 -52.24
CA SER A 20 12.73 -26.69 -50.97
C SER A 20 14.26 -26.61 -50.86
N SER A 21 14.76 -26.53 -49.61
CA SER A 21 15.55 -27.61 -48.97
C SER A 21 16.78 -27.14 -48.17
N SER A 22 16.74 -27.42 -46.87
CA SER A 22 17.78 -28.06 -46.06
C SER A 22 19.26 -28.00 -46.49
N THR A 23 20.09 -27.39 -45.63
CA THR A 23 21.27 -28.06 -45.04
C THR A 23 21.59 -27.49 -43.65
N LYS A 24 21.97 -28.34 -42.71
CA LYS A 24 22.75 -27.95 -41.51
C LYS A 24 24.24 -28.05 -41.88
N LEU A 25 25.10 -27.21 -41.31
CA LEU A 25 26.45 -27.62 -40.90
C LEU A 25 27.11 -26.58 -39.95
N TYR A 26 28.18 -27.02 -39.29
CA TYR A 26 28.84 -26.36 -38.17
C TYR A 26 29.77 -25.21 -38.58
N ASN A 27 29.83 -24.17 -37.76
CA ASN A 27 31.05 -23.68 -37.06
C ASN A 27 30.72 -22.35 -36.35
N THR A 28 31.39 -21.85 -35.31
CA THR A 28 32.29 -22.30 -34.22
C THR A 28 32.70 -20.99 -33.52
N PHE A 29 33.02 -21.04 -32.22
CA PHE A 29 33.40 -19.92 -31.35
C PHE A 29 34.04 -18.67 -32.00
N LEU A 30 33.54 -17.49 -31.62
CA LEU A 30 34.37 -16.29 -31.43
C LEU A 30 34.05 -15.61 -30.08
N LYS A 31 35.04 -15.55 -29.19
CA LYS A 31 35.02 -14.75 -27.96
C LYS A 31 35.65 -13.38 -28.28
N LEU A 32 35.08 -12.31 -27.74
CA LEU A 32 35.69 -10.97 -27.71
C LEU A 32 35.83 -10.46 -26.25
N PRO A 33 36.76 -9.52 -25.97
CA PRO A 33 37.58 -9.62 -24.77
C PRO A 33 37.16 -8.74 -23.57
N LYS A 34 37.81 -8.98 -22.43
CA LYS A 34 37.78 -8.15 -21.21
C LYS A 34 39.06 -7.30 -21.06
N LYS A 35 38.98 -6.27 -20.19
CA LYS A 35 40.09 -5.47 -19.62
C LYS A 35 40.72 -4.41 -20.57
N PRO A 36 41.42 -3.37 -20.04
CA PRO A 36 41.90 -3.18 -18.67
C PRO A 36 41.40 -1.93 -17.92
N ASN A 37 41.73 -1.87 -16.62
CA ASN A 37 41.52 -0.71 -15.75
C ASN A 37 42.48 0.44 -16.12
N ARG A 38 42.05 1.69 -15.90
CA ARG A 38 42.93 2.76 -15.42
C ARG A 38 42.24 3.58 -14.32
N VAL A 39 43.03 4.06 -13.38
CA VAL A 39 42.63 4.89 -12.23
C VAL A 39 42.78 6.36 -12.62
N LEU A 40 41.89 7.22 -12.10
CA LEU A 40 42.07 8.67 -12.09
C LEU A 40 41.49 9.23 -10.79
N LEU A 41 42.20 10.18 -10.18
CA LEU A 41 41.90 10.71 -8.85
C LEU A 41 40.86 11.85 -8.90
N GLY A 42 40.04 11.90 -7.85
CA GLY A 42 39.77 13.13 -7.11
C GLY A 42 39.00 14.27 -7.81
N PHE A 43 37.70 14.36 -7.55
CA PHE A 43 37.00 15.64 -7.47
C PHE A 43 36.20 15.71 -6.17
N ASN A 44 36.54 16.69 -5.32
CA ASN A 44 35.86 16.93 -4.05
C ASN A 44 34.53 17.65 -4.29
N PHE A 45 33.43 17.10 -3.78
CA PHE A 45 32.18 17.86 -3.64
C PHE A 45 32.36 18.94 -2.57
N ARG A 46 32.30 20.22 -2.98
CA ARG A 46 32.08 21.34 -2.06
C ARG A 46 30.59 21.67 -2.01
N PRO A 47 29.94 21.70 -0.83
CA PRO A 47 28.62 22.30 -0.70
C PRO A 47 28.69 23.82 -0.87
N LEU A 48 27.69 24.40 -1.53
CA LEU A 48 27.55 25.85 -1.70
C LEU A 48 26.87 26.46 -0.47
N CYS A 49 27.68 27.05 0.42
CA CYS A 49 27.21 28.02 1.41
C CYS A 49 27.91 29.36 1.15
N THR A 50 27.14 30.41 0.86
CA THR A 50 27.62 31.79 0.71
C THR A 50 26.65 32.72 1.45
N LEU A 51 27.04 33.16 2.65
CA LEU A 51 26.37 34.27 3.33
C LEU A 51 26.85 35.61 2.74
N PRO A 52 25.96 36.60 2.57
CA PRO A 52 26.30 38.00 2.73
C PRO A 52 26.37 38.35 4.23
N SER A 53 27.38 39.10 4.64
CA SER A 53 27.49 39.61 6.01
C SER A 53 26.76 40.94 6.18
N THR A 54 25.82 41.04 7.13
CA THR A 54 25.22 42.32 7.55
C THR A 54 25.15 42.44 9.07
N THR A 55 26.01 43.33 9.59
CA THR A 55 25.85 44.21 10.77
C THR A 55 24.65 44.01 11.69
N SER A 56 24.92 43.97 13.00
CA SER A 56 23.95 43.95 14.10
C SER A 56 23.13 45.25 14.23
N THR A 57 21.80 45.12 14.21
CA THR A 57 20.85 46.11 14.76
C THR A 57 19.71 45.39 15.50
N THR A 58 19.69 45.45 16.83
CA THR A 58 18.68 44.79 17.67
C THR A 58 17.32 45.48 17.56
N GLY A 59 16.31 44.78 17.01
CA GLY A 59 14.95 45.30 16.86
C GLY A 59 14.08 45.16 18.12
N PRO A 60 13.13 46.07 18.38
CA PRO A 60 12.32 46.06 19.61
C PRO A 60 11.25 44.95 19.68
N ASP A 61 11.15 44.06 18.69
CA ASP A 61 10.14 43.00 18.64
C ASP A 61 10.63 41.62 19.11
N GLU A 62 11.91 41.29 18.98
CA GLU A 62 12.48 40.06 19.59
C GLU A 62 12.34 40.07 21.12
N VAL A 63 12.55 41.24 21.72
CA VAL A 63 12.40 41.48 23.17
C VAL A 63 10.95 41.25 23.63
N LYS A 64 9.96 41.50 22.77
CA LYS A 64 8.54 41.21 23.09
C LYS A 64 8.27 39.71 23.07
N HIS A 65 8.87 38.98 22.12
CA HIS A 65 8.74 37.53 22.04
C HIS A 65 9.40 36.80 23.21
N SER A 66 10.61 37.19 23.62
CA SER A 66 11.27 36.60 24.80
C SER A 66 10.49 36.86 26.10
N ILE A 67 10.00 38.09 26.31
CA ILE A 67 9.17 38.43 27.47
C ILE A 67 7.83 37.69 27.47
N LEU A 68 7.22 37.43 26.31
CA LEU A 68 6.00 36.60 26.20
C LEU A 68 6.25 35.14 26.56
N LEU A 69 7.36 34.55 26.09
CA LEU A 69 7.74 33.17 26.40
C LEU A 69 8.02 33.00 27.91
N GLU A 70 8.74 33.94 28.53
CA GLU A 70 9.06 33.87 29.95
C GLU A 70 7.82 34.08 30.85
N ARG A 71 6.89 34.95 30.43
CA ARG A 71 5.58 35.11 31.09
C ARG A 71 4.67 33.89 30.95
N LEU A 72 4.84 33.08 29.90
CA LEU A 72 4.16 31.77 29.77
C LEU A 72 4.82 30.71 30.67
N ARG A 73 6.16 30.68 30.71
CA ARG A 73 6.94 29.77 31.56
C ARG A 73 6.54 29.88 33.03
N LEU A 74 6.41 31.10 33.55
CA LEU A 74 6.04 31.38 34.94
C LEU A 74 4.58 31.04 35.30
N ARG A 75 3.68 30.82 34.32
CA ARG A 75 2.29 30.43 34.60
C ARG A 75 2.12 28.92 34.87
N HIS A 76 3.05 28.09 34.41
CA HIS A 76 2.97 26.64 34.58
C HIS A 76 3.70 26.11 35.83
N LEU A 77 4.10 26.99 36.75
CA LEU A 77 4.84 26.64 37.99
C LEU A 77 4.04 26.81 39.30
N LYS A 78 2.69 26.80 39.24
CA LYS A 78 1.82 26.83 40.43
C LYS A 78 0.90 25.61 40.50
N ASP A 79 1.32 24.61 41.28
CA ASP A 79 0.48 23.47 41.66
C ASP A 79 -0.63 23.85 42.67
N PRO A 80 -1.86 23.31 42.51
CA PRO A 80 -2.89 23.39 43.52
C PRO A 80 -2.73 22.27 44.58
N LYS A 81 -2.45 22.65 45.83
CA LYS A 81 -2.51 21.71 46.97
C LYS A 81 -3.95 21.20 47.19
N LYS A 82 -4.09 19.93 47.57
CA LYS A 82 -5.32 19.37 48.19
C LYS A 82 -5.07 19.02 49.67
N PRO A 83 -5.97 19.37 50.61
CA PRO A 83 -6.01 18.83 51.97
C PRO A 83 -6.80 17.51 52.03
N HIS A 84 -6.90 16.91 53.23
CA HIS A 84 -7.42 15.54 53.44
C HIS A 84 -8.26 15.45 54.74
N LEU A 85 -9.30 14.61 54.74
CA LEU A 85 -10.11 14.10 55.88
C LEU A 85 -11.06 15.08 56.62
N THR A 86 -12.34 14.71 56.68
CA THR A 86 -13.05 14.22 57.89
C THR A 86 -14.28 13.38 57.49
N ASP A 87 -14.76 12.52 58.39
CA ASP A 87 -15.88 11.58 58.15
C ASP A 87 -17.28 12.17 58.34
N THR A 88 -18.31 11.52 57.77
CA THR A 88 -19.47 10.97 58.52
C THR A 88 -20.34 10.05 57.61
N GLN A 89 -20.96 9.05 58.25
CA GLN A 89 -21.86 7.99 57.78
C GLN A 89 -23.01 8.50 56.85
N SER A 90 -23.59 7.72 55.92
CA SER A 90 -24.38 6.51 56.23
C SER A 90 -24.71 5.56 55.05
N GLN A 91 -24.58 4.26 55.33
CA GLN A 91 -25.33 3.07 54.87
C GLN A 91 -26.23 3.11 53.60
N THR A 92 -26.01 2.18 52.66
CA THR A 92 -27.01 1.13 52.28
C THR A 92 -26.37 -0.03 51.48
N ALA A 93 -27.10 -1.14 51.32
CA ALA A 93 -26.55 -2.49 51.09
C ALA A 93 -26.05 -2.86 49.66
N LEU A 94 -25.17 -3.85 49.60
CA LEU A 94 -24.68 -4.54 48.40
C LEU A 94 -25.57 -5.73 47.99
N LYS A 95 -25.54 -6.09 46.69
CA LYS A 95 -25.69 -7.48 46.20
C LYS A 95 -24.72 -7.73 45.03
N PRO A 96 -24.09 -8.92 44.94
CA PRO A 96 -23.19 -9.27 43.84
C PRO A 96 -23.94 -9.87 42.64
N VAL A 97 -23.32 -9.80 41.45
CA VAL A 97 -23.67 -10.59 40.25
C VAL A 97 -22.42 -11.32 39.79
N VAL A 98 -22.58 -12.53 39.25
CA VAL A 98 -21.54 -13.56 39.12
C VAL A 98 -20.82 -13.50 37.75
N LEU A 99 -19.53 -13.82 37.77
CA LEU A 99 -18.70 -14.07 36.57
C LEU A 99 -18.98 -15.47 36.00
N ILE A 100 -19.33 -15.58 34.72
CA ILE A 100 -19.10 -16.72 33.81
C ILE A 100 -19.26 -16.20 32.37
N GLU A 101 -18.35 -16.62 31.49
CA GLU A 101 -18.36 -16.64 30.00
C GLU A 101 -16.95 -16.31 29.48
N GLY A 102 -16.16 -17.34 29.19
CA GLY A 102 -14.77 -17.18 28.73
C GLY A 102 -14.07 -18.45 28.22
N GLU A 103 -14.75 -19.60 28.14
CA GLU A 103 -14.13 -20.89 27.82
C GLU A 103 -14.55 -21.46 26.45
N GLU A 104 -15.69 -21.05 25.88
CA GLU A 104 -16.23 -21.64 24.65
C GLU A 104 -15.48 -21.22 23.36
N GLU A 105 -14.90 -20.01 23.31
CA GLU A 105 -14.14 -19.55 22.14
C GLU A 105 -12.81 -20.31 21.97
N GLU A 106 -12.14 -20.69 23.06
CA GLU A 106 -10.87 -21.44 23.01
C GLU A 106 -11.04 -22.85 22.40
N GLU A 107 -12.12 -23.55 22.73
CA GLU A 107 -12.41 -24.89 22.21
C GLU A 107 -12.58 -24.88 20.68
N ARG A 108 -13.26 -23.85 20.14
CA ARG A 108 -13.44 -23.67 18.69
C ARG A 108 -12.12 -23.46 17.97
N PHE A 109 -11.15 -22.80 18.60
CA PHE A 109 -9.83 -22.54 18.02
C PHE A 109 -8.91 -23.77 18.00
N LYS A 110 -9.10 -24.73 18.92
CA LYS A 110 -8.24 -25.93 19.06
C LYS A 110 -8.50 -26.97 17.96
N LYS A 111 -9.73 -27.14 17.48
CA LYS A 111 -10.13 -28.19 16.53
C LYS A 111 -9.65 -28.00 15.07
N SER A 112 -9.10 -26.83 14.71
CA SER A 112 -8.62 -26.56 13.33
C SER A 112 -7.15 -26.97 13.07
N LYS A 113 -6.42 -27.51 14.07
CA LYS A 113 -4.99 -27.88 13.95
C LYS A 113 -4.73 -29.23 13.23
N LYS A 114 -5.30 -29.43 12.04
CA LYS A 114 -4.63 -30.28 11.03
C LYS A 114 -3.60 -29.43 10.31
N GLY A 115 -2.32 -29.81 10.40
CA GLY A 115 -1.20 -29.00 9.92
C GLY A 115 -1.29 -28.72 8.42
N LYS A 116 -1.74 -27.51 8.05
CA LYS A 116 -1.75 -27.04 6.67
C LYS A 116 -0.29 -26.84 6.24
N LYS A 117 0.22 -27.77 5.43
CA LYS A 117 1.57 -27.72 4.84
C LYS A 117 1.74 -26.34 4.18
N ILE A 118 2.74 -25.58 4.63
CA ILE A 118 3.09 -24.30 4.00
C ILE A 118 3.63 -24.62 2.60
N ALA A 119 3.14 -23.91 1.58
CA ALA A 119 3.52 -24.17 0.20
C ALA A 119 5.01 -23.85 -0.02
N GLY A 120 5.71 -24.75 -0.73
CA GLY A 120 7.12 -24.56 -1.08
C GLY A 120 7.33 -23.63 -2.28
N SER A 121 6.32 -23.45 -3.12
CA SER A 121 6.38 -22.66 -4.35
C SER A 121 5.09 -21.88 -4.62
N PHE A 122 5.15 -20.95 -5.56
CA PHE A 122 3.98 -20.23 -6.07
C PHE A 122 3.07 -21.10 -6.94
N GLU A 123 3.60 -22.17 -7.54
CA GLU A 123 2.85 -23.16 -8.33
C GLU A 123 1.90 -23.97 -7.44
N GLU A 124 2.37 -24.39 -6.25
CA GLU A 124 1.54 -25.05 -5.22
C GLU A 124 0.37 -24.15 -4.72
N LEU A 125 0.39 -22.84 -5.02
CA LEU A 125 -0.70 -21.89 -4.71
C LEU A 125 -1.69 -21.67 -5.88
N GLY A 126 -1.54 -22.42 -6.98
CA GLY A 126 -2.42 -22.33 -8.14
C GLY A 126 -2.17 -21.10 -9.04
N LEU A 127 -0.99 -20.49 -8.96
CA LEU A 127 -0.58 -19.45 -9.90
C LEU A 127 -0.13 -20.03 -11.24
N SER A 128 -0.24 -19.20 -12.28
CA SER A 128 0.09 -19.51 -13.67
C SER A 128 1.41 -18.88 -14.11
N GLU A 129 2.03 -19.47 -15.12
CA GLU A 129 3.30 -19.00 -15.71
C GLU A 129 3.32 -17.49 -16.04
N GLU A 130 2.21 -16.94 -16.55
CA GLU A 130 2.09 -15.49 -16.87
C GLU A 130 2.38 -14.59 -15.66
N VAL A 131 2.00 -14.99 -14.44
CA VAL A 131 2.25 -14.20 -13.22
C VAL A 131 3.49 -14.69 -12.45
N MET A 132 3.81 -15.99 -12.50
CA MET A 132 5.01 -16.53 -11.87
C MET A 132 6.31 -16.03 -12.53
N GLY A 133 6.32 -15.78 -13.84
CA GLY A 133 7.45 -15.17 -14.54
C GLY A 133 7.86 -13.81 -13.94
N ALA A 134 6.88 -12.98 -13.57
CA ALA A 134 7.13 -11.69 -12.93
C ALA A 134 7.68 -11.82 -11.50
N VAL A 135 7.17 -12.79 -10.72
CA VAL A 135 7.64 -13.07 -9.35
C VAL A 135 9.09 -13.56 -9.37
N LYS A 136 9.44 -14.37 -10.39
CA LYS A 136 10.80 -14.84 -10.63
C LYS A 136 11.76 -13.73 -11.06
N GLU A 137 11.32 -12.77 -11.89
CA GLU A 137 12.11 -11.57 -12.22
C GLU A 137 12.32 -10.67 -10.98
N MET A 138 11.34 -10.59 -10.06
CA MET A 138 11.49 -9.91 -8.78
C MET A 138 12.48 -10.61 -7.81
N GLY A 139 12.99 -11.79 -8.14
CA GLY A 139 13.91 -12.56 -7.28
C GLY A 139 13.23 -13.19 -6.07
N ILE A 140 11.93 -13.48 -6.15
CA ILE A 140 11.14 -14.04 -5.05
C ILE A 140 10.84 -15.51 -5.36
N GLU A 141 11.53 -16.42 -4.67
CA GLU A 141 11.44 -17.87 -4.95
C GLU A 141 10.36 -18.58 -4.14
N VAL A 142 10.19 -18.19 -2.86
CA VAL A 142 9.33 -18.88 -1.89
C VAL A 142 8.21 -17.94 -1.42
N PRO A 143 6.93 -18.39 -1.38
CA PRO A 143 5.81 -17.58 -0.91
C PRO A 143 5.84 -17.33 0.60
N THR A 144 5.41 -16.14 1.03
CA THR A 144 5.29 -15.79 2.46
C THR A 144 4.06 -16.41 3.12
N GLU A 145 3.98 -16.40 4.46
CA GLU A 145 2.83 -16.93 5.23
C GLU A 145 1.49 -16.34 4.76
N ILE A 146 1.42 -15.02 4.53
CA ILE A 146 0.20 -14.34 4.06
C ILE A 146 -0.11 -14.65 2.59
N GLN A 147 0.90 -14.91 1.76
CA GLN A 147 0.71 -15.35 0.37
C GLN A 147 0.17 -16.78 0.32
N CYS A 148 0.71 -17.69 1.14
CA CYS A 148 0.26 -19.08 1.24
C CYS A 148 -1.21 -19.24 1.63
N ILE A 149 -1.77 -18.32 2.42
CA ILE A 149 -3.19 -18.35 2.80
C ILE A 149 -4.06 -17.46 1.89
N GLY A 150 -3.55 -16.29 1.49
CA GLY A 150 -4.31 -15.29 0.74
C GLY A 150 -4.47 -15.59 -0.75
N ILE A 151 -3.44 -16.13 -1.41
CA ILE A 151 -3.46 -16.35 -2.86
C ILE A 151 -4.54 -17.36 -3.28
N PRO A 152 -4.64 -18.56 -2.68
CA PRO A 152 -5.70 -19.51 -3.04
C PRO A 152 -7.10 -18.95 -2.75
N ALA A 153 -7.31 -18.34 -1.59
CA ALA A 153 -8.62 -17.77 -1.22
C ALA A 153 -9.05 -16.62 -2.14
N ALA A 154 -8.10 -15.83 -2.66
CA ALA A 154 -8.37 -14.83 -3.68
C ALA A 154 -8.72 -15.49 -5.04
N LEU A 155 -8.01 -16.54 -5.46
CA LEU A 155 -8.31 -17.30 -6.69
C LEU A 155 -9.67 -18.00 -6.67
N ASP A 156 -10.13 -18.42 -5.49
CA ASP A 156 -11.46 -18.97 -5.20
C ASP A 156 -12.59 -17.92 -5.34
N GLY A 157 -12.24 -16.64 -5.56
CA GLY A 157 -13.20 -15.54 -5.69
C GLY A 157 -13.77 -15.03 -4.36
N LYS A 158 -13.22 -15.47 -3.21
CA LYS A 158 -13.72 -15.09 -1.88
C LYS A 158 -13.46 -13.62 -1.55
N ASN A 159 -14.37 -13.03 -0.78
CA ASN A 159 -14.09 -11.81 -0.04
C ASN A 159 -13.17 -12.14 1.14
N VAL A 160 -12.04 -11.44 1.30
CA VAL A 160 -11.04 -11.75 2.35
C VAL A 160 -10.46 -10.51 3.03
N VAL A 161 -10.13 -10.64 4.32
CA VAL A 161 -9.27 -9.71 5.06
C VAL A 161 -7.87 -10.32 5.18
N LEU A 162 -6.87 -9.74 4.52
CA LEU A 162 -5.46 -10.14 4.57
C LEU A 162 -4.72 -9.36 5.67
N GLY A 163 -4.70 -9.90 6.88
CA GLY A 163 -4.03 -9.32 8.04
C GLY A 163 -2.60 -9.82 8.20
N SER A 164 -1.60 -8.97 7.96
CA SER A 164 -0.19 -9.29 8.26
C SER A 164 0.66 -8.03 8.44
N HIS A 165 1.80 -8.13 9.13
CA HIS A 165 2.71 -7.00 9.38
C HIS A 165 3.26 -6.37 8.07
N THR A 166 3.76 -5.13 8.15
CA THR A 166 4.37 -4.43 7.00
C THR A 166 5.66 -5.13 6.56
N GLY A 167 5.90 -5.19 5.25
CA GLY A 167 7.03 -5.95 4.66
C GLY A 167 6.75 -7.44 4.39
N SER A 168 5.70 -8.04 4.97
CA SER A 168 5.38 -9.47 4.81
C SER A 168 4.90 -9.95 3.42
N GLY A 169 5.05 -9.12 2.37
CA GLY A 169 4.68 -9.48 1.00
C GLY A 169 3.18 -9.37 0.66
N LYS A 170 2.39 -8.66 1.49
CA LYS A 170 0.92 -8.48 1.32
C LYS A 170 0.49 -8.05 -0.09
N THR A 171 1.23 -7.12 -0.72
CA THR A 171 0.90 -6.60 -2.05
C THR A 171 0.84 -7.71 -3.10
N LEU A 172 1.78 -8.65 -3.08
CA LEU A 172 1.77 -9.80 -4.00
C LEU A 172 0.69 -10.83 -3.65
N ALA A 173 0.32 -10.95 -2.36
CA ALA A 173 -0.73 -11.86 -1.90
C ALA A 173 -2.12 -11.55 -2.50
N TYR A 174 -2.38 -10.30 -2.88
CA TYR A 174 -3.58 -9.93 -3.65
C TYR A 174 -3.28 -9.68 -5.13
N MET A 175 -2.15 -9.06 -5.50
CA MET A 175 -1.91 -8.61 -6.87
C MET A 175 -1.75 -9.78 -7.85
N LEU A 176 -1.05 -10.85 -7.45
CA LEU A 176 -0.84 -12.03 -8.29
C LEU A 176 -2.15 -12.76 -8.65
N PRO A 177 -3.01 -13.17 -7.68
CA PRO A 177 -4.29 -13.81 -8.00
C PRO A 177 -5.24 -12.85 -8.72
N LEU A 178 -5.24 -11.55 -8.39
CA LEU A 178 -6.06 -10.54 -9.05
C LEU A 178 -5.72 -10.39 -10.54
N VAL A 179 -4.44 -10.33 -10.88
CA VAL A 179 -4.00 -10.27 -12.29
C VAL A 179 -4.36 -11.56 -13.02
N GLN A 180 -4.14 -12.72 -12.39
CA GLN A 180 -4.52 -14.01 -12.96
C GLN A 180 -6.04 -14.10 -13.23
N LEU A 181 -6.87 -13.58 -12.34
CA LEU A 181 -8.33 -13.52 -12.50
C LEU A 181 -8.73 -12.58 -13.65
N LEU A 182 -8.11 -11.41 -13.77
CA LEU A 182 -8.30 -10.49 -14.90
C LEU A 182 -7.93 -11.14 -16.25
N ARG A 183 -6.89 -11.98 -16.28
CA ARG A 183 -6.45 -12.72 -17.47
C ARG A 183 -7.35 -13.90 -17.81
N ARG A 184 -7.78 -14.67 -16.80
CA ARG A 184 -8.80 -15.72 -16.93
C ARG A 184 -10.11 -15.17 -17.50
N ASP A 185 -10.58 -14.04 -17.00
CA ASP A 185 -11.79 -13.36 -17.50
C ASP A 185 -11.66 -12.94 -18.98
N GLU A 186 -10.49 -12.44 -19.41
CA GLU A 186 -10.26 -12.03 -20.80
C GLU A 186 -10.10 -13.24 -21.75
N ALA A 187 -9.51 -14.35 -21.27
CA ALA A 187 -9.40 -15.58 -22.04
C ALA A 187 -10.76 -16.25 -22.29
N LEU A 188 -11.71 -16.14 -21.35
CA LEU A 188 -13.05 -16.74 -21.46
C LEU A 188 -14.05 -15.87 -22.23
N LEU A 189 -13.97 -14.54 -22.11
CA LEU A 189 -14.97 -13.60 -22.63
C LEU A 189 -14.46 -12.73 -23.80
N GLY A 190 -13.24 -12.97 -24.27
CA GLY A 190 -12.56 -12.13 -25.25
C GLY A 190 -12.09 -10.81 -24.64
N ARG A 191 -11.69 -9.85 -25.49
CA ARG A 191 -11.05 -8.60 -25.06
C ARG A 191 -11.97 -7.71 -24.22
N LEU A 192 -11.76 -7.69 -22.90
CA LEU A 192 -12.59 -6.93 -21.96
C LEU A 192 -12.06 -5.51 -21.65
N MET A 193 -10.79 -5.20 -21.93
CA MET A 193 -10.20 -3.87 -21.74
C MET A 193 -10.99 -2.76 -22.45
N LYS A 194 -11.48 -1.76 -21.70
CA LYS A 194 -12.26 -0.63 -22.22
C LYS A 194 -11.78 0.72 -21.64
N PRO A 195 -11.87 1.83 -22.38
CA PRO A 195 -11.65 3.17 -21.83
C PRO A 195 -12.57 3.46 -20.65
N ARG A 196 -12.05 4.16 -19.64
CA ARG A 196 -12.77 4.62 -18.42
C ARG A 196 -13.43 3.51 -17.58
N ARG A 197 -13.23 2.23 -17.92
CA ARG A 197 -13.91 1.05 -17.36
C ARG A 197 -12.87 0.02 -16.87
N PRO A 198 -12.11 0.32 -15.81
CA PRO A 198 -11.24 -0.69 -15.20
C PRO A 198 -12.08 -1.81 -14.59
N ARG A 199 -11.51 -3.02 -14.60
CA ARG A 199 -12.09 -4.24 -14.05
C ARG A 199 -11.67 -4.47 -12.59
N ALA A 200 -10.54 -3.89 -12.18
CA ALA A 200 -10.02 -3.89 -10.82
C ALA A 200 -9.69 -2.46 -10.33
N VAL A 201 -9.92 -2.21 -9.04
CA VAL A 201 -9.50 -0.96 -8.38
C VAL A 201 -8.75 -1.30 -7.10
N VAL A 202 -7.55 -0.75 -6.94
CA VAL A 202 -6.72 -0.85 -5.74
C VAL A 202 -6.62 0.52 -5.11
N LEU A 203 -7.23 0.70 -3.93
CA LEU A 203 -7.17 1.94 -3.17
C LEU A 203 -6.00 1.89 -2.17
N CYS A 204 -5.30 3.01 -2.01
CA CYS A 204 -4.13 3.18 -1.13
C CYS A 204 -4.25 4.50 -0.32
N PRO A 205 -3.74 4.59 0.93
CA PRO A 205 -3.94 5.76 1.79
C PRO A 205 -3.03 6.95 1.44
N THR A 206 -1.96 6.75 0.66
CA THR A 206 -1.10 7.83 0.19
C THR A 206 -0.68 7.65 -1.26
N ARG A 207 -0.20 8.75 -1.88
CA ARG A 207 0.41 8.73 -3.20
C ARG A 207 1.65 7.83 -3.23
N GLU A 208 2.44 7.80 -2.17
CA GLU A 208 3.71 7.08 -2.10
C GLU A 208 3.47 5.56 -2.08
N LEU A 209 2.47 5.07 -1.33
CA LEU A 209 2.05 3.67 -1.44
C LEU A 209 1.42 3.38 -2.81
N THR A 210 0.60 4.31 -3.33
CA THR A 210 0.03 4.20 -4.70
C THR A 210 1.14 3.99 -5.74
N GLU A 211 2.22 4.77 -5.68
CA GLU A 211 3.38 4.66 -6.57
C GLU A 211 4.17 3.36 -6.38
N GLN A 212 4.21 2.80 -5.16
CA GLN A 212 4.86 1.50 -4.90
C GLN A 212 4.02 0.34 -5.46
N VAL A 213 2.72 0.31 -5.14
CA VAL A 213 1.78 -0.71 -5.62
C VAL A 213 1.63 -0.67 -7.14
N PHE A 214 1.61 0.52 -7.74
CA PHE A 214 1.58 0.70 -9.20
C PHE A 214 2.84 0.17 -9.88
N ARG A 215 4.03 0.29 -9.28
CA ARG A 215 5.26 -0.34 -9.78
C ARG A 215 5.14 -1.87 -9.78
N VAL A 216 4.65 -2.47 -8.69
CA VAL A 216 4.42 -3.93 -8.62
C VAL A 216 3.43 -4.38 -9.68
N ALA A 217 2.30 -3.68 -9.84
CA ALA A 217 1.32 -3.96 -10.89
C ALA A 217 1.94 -3.89 -12.29
N LYS A 218 2.74 -2.85 -12.58
CA LYS A 218 3.42 -2.68 -13.86
C LYS A 218 4.43 -3.82 -14.14
N SER A 219 5.24 -4.20 -13.16
CA SER A 219 6.19 -5.32 -13.30
C SER A 219 5.48 -6.64 -13.64
N ILE A 220 4.33 -6.93 -13.00
CA ILE A 220 3.53 -8.11 -13.35
C ILE A 220 2.91 -7.95 -14.76
N GLY A 221 2.48 -6.74 -15.13
CA GLY A 221 1.91 -6.43 -16.45
C GLY A 221 2.87 -6.62 -17.62
N HIS A 222 4.19 -6.56 -17.39
CA HIS A 222 5.20 -6.87 -18.41
C HIS A 222 5.20 -8.36 -18.82
N HIS A 223 4.83 -9.28 -17.92
CA HIS A 223 4.68 -10.71 -18.22
C HIS A 223 3.25 -11.06 -18.58
N ALA A 224 2.31 -10.72 -17.69
CA ALA A 224 0.90 -11.10 -17.77
C ALA A 224 0.05 -10.19 -18.68
N ARG A 225 0.65 -9.26 -19.46
CA ARG A 225 -0.04 -8.49 -20.53
C ARG A 225 -1.36 -7.80 -20.15
N PHE A 226 -1.48 -7.28 -18.92
CA PHE A 226 -2.61 -6.44 -18.49
C PHE A 226 -2.21 -4.95 -18.39
N ARG A 227 -3.18 -4.04 -18.40
CA ARG A 227 -2.94 -2.58 -18.34
C ARG A 227 -3.41 -1.95 -17.03
N SER A 228 -2.47 -1.49 -16.21
CA SER A 228 -2.72 -0.64 -15.05
C SER A 228 -2.54 0.86 -15.36
N THR A 229 -3.19 1.72 -14.58
CA THR A 229 -2.89 3.16 -14.51
C THR A 229 -2.92 3.66 -13.06
N MET A 230 -2.30 4.82 -12.80
CA MET A 230 -2.14 5.40 -11.48
C MET A 230 -2.97 6.68 -11.32
N VAL A 231 -3.74 6.79 -10.24
CA VAL A 231 -4.72 7.88 -10.02
C VAL A 231 -4.57 8.45 -8.60
N SER A 232 -3.78 9.51 -8.44
CA SER A 232 -3.41 10.06 -7.12
C SER A 232 -3.50 11.58 -7.00
N GLY A 233 -3.74 12.04 -5.76
CA GLY A 233 -3.53 13.45 -5.38
C GLY A 233 -2.11 13.94 -5.64
N GLY A 234 -1.93 15.27 -5.62
CA GLY A 234 -0.65 15.94 -5.91
C GLY A 234 -0.19 15.92 -7.38
N GLY A 235 -0.77 15.07 -8.22
CA GLY A 235 -0.56 15.08 -9.67
C GLY A 235 -1.58 15.94 -10.42
N ARG A 236 -1.17 16.48 -11.59
CA ARG A 236 -2.08 17.13 -12.55
C ARG A 236 -3.20 16.17 -12.96
N LEU A 237 -4.41 16.67 -13.14
CA LEU A 237 -5.59 15.86 -13.47
C LEU A 237 -5.55 15.34 -14.91
N ARG A 238 -5.16 16.19 -15.88
CA ARG A 238 -5.27 15.87 -17.31
C ARG A 238 -4.47 14.63 -17.75
N PRO A 239 -3.20 14.41 -17.36
CA PRO A 239 -2.50 13.17 -17.70
C PRO A 239 -3.13 11.90 -17.11
N GLN A 240 -3.86 12.01 -15.99
CA GLN A 240 -4.62 10.91 -15.41
C GLN A 240 -5.89 10.64 -16.23
N GLU A 241 -6.59 11.69 -16.68
CA GLU A 241 -7.69 11.59 -17.64
C GLU A 241 -7.25 10.96 -18.98
N ASP A 242 -6.16 11.44 -19.58
CA ASP A 242 -5.63 10.91 -20.86
C ASP A 242 -5.23 9.42 -20.72
N SER A 243 -4.78 9.02 -19.53
CA SER A 243 -4.49 7.62 -19.19
C SER A 243 -5.75 6.78 -18.95
N LEU A 244 -6.84 7.36 -18.41
CA LEU A 244 -8.14 6.70 -18.26
C LEU A 244 -8.91 6.61 -19.58
N ASN A 245 -8.65 7.51 -20.54
CA ASN A 245 -9.16 7.47 -21.91
C ASN A 245 -8.57 6.30 -22.74
N ASN A 246 -7.53 5.64 -22.24
CA ASN A 246 -6.99 4.41 -22.82
C ASN A 246 -7.75 3.16 -22.32
N PRO A 247 -7.83 2.06 -23.11
CA PRO A 247 -8.33 0.78 -22.60
C PRO A 247 -7.45 0.26 -21.45
N ILE A 248 -8.05 0.02 -20.28
CA ILE A 248 -7.35 -0.37 -19.04
C ILE A 248 -8.07 -1.51 -18.31
N ASP A 249 -7.32 -2.23 -17.47
CA ASP A 249 -7.82 -3.26 -16.57
C ASP A 249 -7.86 -2.82 -15.11
N MET A 250 -6.87 -2.03 -14.68
CA MET A 250 -6.67 -1.72 -13.26
C MET A 250 -6.39 -0.24 -13.02
N VAL A 251 -7.06 0.33 -12.01
CA VAL A 251 -6.67 1.62 -11.41
C VAL A 251 -6.04 1.37 -10.04
N VAL A 252 -4.84 1.90 -9.82
CA VAL A 252 -4.21 1.98 -8.50
C VAL A 252 -4.27 3.44 -8.07
N GLY A 253 -4.89 3.77 -6.93
CA GLY A 253 -5.15 5.18 -6.61
C GLY A 253 -5.50 5.53 -5.16
N THR A 254 -5.53 6.82 -4.88
CA THR A 254 -5.97 7.37 -3.58
C THR A 254 -7.49 7.63 -3.59
N PRO A 255 -8.27 7.22 -2.57
CA PRO A 255 -9.74 7.28 -2.57
C PRO A 255 -10.35 8.56 -3.15
N GLY A 256 -10.04 9.73 -2.59
CA GLY A 256 -10.60 11.00 -3.04
C GLY A 256 -10.30 11.38 -4.50
N ARG A 257 -9.13 11.01 -5.05
CA ARG A 257 -8.82 11.27 -6.48
C ARG A 257 -9.48 10.26 -7.42
N VAL A 258 -9.64 9.01 -7.00
CA VAL A 258 -10.44 8.02 -7.75
C VAL A 258 -11.91 8.48 -7.80
N LEU A 259 -12.46 8.89 -6.65
CA LEU A 259 -13.79 9.49 -6.58
C LEU A 259 -13.92 10.78 -7.42
N GLN A 260 -12.89 11.63 -7.46
CA GLN A 260 -12.88 12.81 -8.32
C GLN A 260 -13.04 12.41 -9.80
N HIS A 261 -12.19 11.52 -10.33
CA HIS A 261 -12.32 11.08 -11.73
C HIS A 261 -13.66 10.38 -12.02
N ILE A 262 -14.30 9.76 -11.03
CA ILE A 262 -15.65 9.19 -11.19
C ILE A 262 -16.72 10.29 -11.28
N GLN A 263 -16.64 11.33 -10.44
CA GLN A 263 -17.54 12.49 -10.48
C GLN A 263 -17.37 13.29 -11.79
N ASP A 264 -16.14 13.41 -12.28
CA ASP A 264 -15.79 14.09 -13.54
C ASP A 264 -16.16 13.26 -14.80
N GLY A 265 -16.77 12.07 -14.65
CA GLY A 265 -17.13 11.18 -15.77
C GLY A 265 -15.92 10.52 -16.48
N ASN A 266 -14.73 10.61 -15.90
CA ASN A 266 -13.47 10.08 -16.42
C ASN A 266 -13.25 8.60 -16.06
N MET A 267 -14.04 8.05 -15.14
CA MET A 267 -14.05 6.64 -14.75
C MET A 267 -15.47 6.22 -14.34
N VAL A 268 -15.89 4.98 -14.62
CA VAL A 268 -17.23 4.48 -14.25
C VAL A 268 -17.18 3.08 -13.64
N TYR A 269 -18.13 2.80 -12.73
CA TYR A 269 -18.20 1.54 -11.96
C TYR A 269 -18.56 0.28 -12.76
N GLY A 270 -19.08 0.44 -13.99
CA GLY A 270 -19.85 -0.60 -14.68
C GLY A 270 -19.18 -1.98 -14.75
N ASP A 271 -17.89 -2.02 -15.06
CA ASP A 271 -17.12 -3.24 -15.32
C ASP A 271 -16.23 -3.65 -14.14
N ILE A 272 -16.28 -2.94 -13.00
CA ILE A 272 -15.47 -3.24 -11.81
C ILE A 272 -15.96 -4.56 -11.19
N LYS A 273 -15.10 -5.57 -11.17
CA LYS A 273 -15.35 -6.89 -10.58
C LYS A 273 -14.52 -7.10 -9.30
N TYR A 274 -13.43 -6.36 -9.13
CA TYR A 274 -12.49 -6.53 -8.02
C TYR A 274 -12.16 -5.19 -7.34
N LEU A 275 -12.21 -5.16 -6.00
CA LEU A 275 -11.80 -4.05 -5.16
C LEU A 275 -10.75 -4.50 -4.15
N VAL A 276 -9.66 -3.73 -4.03
CA VAL A 276 -8.66 -3.89 -2.96
C VAL A 276 -8.59 -2.61 -2.15
N LEU A 277 -8.56 -2.75 -0.82
CA LEU A 277 -8.28 -1.67 0.13
C LEU A 277 -6.93 -1.96 0.79
N ASP A 278 -5.84 -1.37 0.28
CA ASP A 278 -4.49 -1.58 0.83
C ASP A 278 -4.16 -0.60 1.96
N GLU A 279 -3.51 -1.09 3.02
CA GLU A 279 -3.34 -0.41 4.31
C GLU A 279 -4.65 0.23 4.85
N ALA A 280 -5.71 -0.58 4.95
CA ALA A 280 -7.05 -0.11 5.32
C ALA A 280 -7.12 0.56 6.72
N ASP A 281 -6.36 0.08 7.70
CA ASP A 281 -6.16 0.75 9.01
C ASP A 281 -5.67 2.19 8.83
N THR A 282 -4.63 2.33 8.03
CA THR A 282 -4.02 3.62 7.71
C THR A 282 -4.95 4.52 6.87
N MET A 283 -5.97 3.97 6.20
CA MET A 283 -7.04 4.77 5.59
C MET A 283 -8.00 5.38 6.63
N PHE A 284 -8.33 4.68 7.72
CA PHE A 284 -9.20 5.21 8.78
C PHE A 284 -8.49 6.27 9.62
N ASP A 285 -7.21 6.05 9.95
CA ASP A 285 -6.40 7.03 10.67
C ASP A 285 -6.21 8.35 9.89
N ARG A 286 -6.30 8.29 8.55
CA ARG A 286 -6.32 9.47 7.66
C ARG A 286 -7.72 9.97 7.29
N GLY A 287 -8.78 9.40 7.86
CA GLY A 287 -10.16 9.88 7.68
C GLY A 287 -10.82 9.55 6.33
N PHE A 288 -10.27 8.62 5.53
CA PHE A 288 -10.87 8.23 4.24
C PHE A 288 -12.13 7.35 4.35
N GLY A 289 -12.60 7.04 5.56
CA GLY A 289 -13.81 6.24 5.78
C GLY A 289 -15.04 6.68 4.97
N PRO A 290 -15.40 7.98 4.92
CA PRO A 290 -16.52 8.46 4.10
C PRO A 290 -16.30 8.27 2.59
N ASP A 291 -15.06 8.47 2.11
CA ASP A 291 -14.69 8.25 0.71
C ASP A 291 -14.84 6.78 0.31
N ILE A 292 -14.38 5.85 1.16
CA ILE A 292 -14.52 4.40 0.95
C ILE A 292 -16.01 4.02 0.83
N ARG A 293 -16.87 4.52 1.74
CA ARG A 293 -18.32 4.26 1.68
C ARG A 293 -18.99 4.88 0.45
N LYS A 294 -18.60 6.10 0.06
CA LYS A 294 -19.06 6.77 -1.18
C LYS A 294 -18.67 5.99 -2.44
N PHE A 295 -17.52 5.30 -2.44
CA PHE A 295 -17.09 4.41 -3.51
C PHE A 295 -17.85 3.06 -3.50
N LEU A 296 -18.12 2.50 -2.32
CA LEU A 296 -18.83 1.22 -2.16
C LEU A 296 -20.32 1.30 -2.52
N GLY A 297 -20.99 2.42 -2.23
CA GLY A 297 -22.44 2.59 -2.45
C GLY A 297 -22.92 2.18 -3.85
N PRO A 298 -22.32 2.71 -4.93
CA PRO A 298 -22.66 2.31 -6.30
C PRO A 298 -22.40 0.83 -6.63
N LEU A 299 -21.32 0.24 -6.12
CA LEU A 299 -21.00 -1.19 -6.31
C LEU A 299 -22.00 -2.10 -5.60
N LYS A 300 -22.38 -1.74 -4.37
CA LYS A 300 -23.45 -2.41 -3.62
C LYS A 300 -24.80 -2.28 -4.32
N SER A 301 -25.18 -1.07 -4.73
CA SER A 301 -26.41 -0.82 -5.49
C SER A 301 -26.47 -1.57 -6.82
N ARG A 302 -25.32 -1.84 -7.47
CA ARG A 302 -25.25 -2.75 -8.63
C ARG A 302 -25.48 -4.20 -8.21
N THR A 303 -24.87 -4.65 -7.11
CA THR A 303 -24.91 -6.03 -6.60
C THR A 303 -26.28 -6.45 -6.06
N SER A 304 -27.04 -5.53 -5.46
CA SER A 304 -28.40 -5.81 -4.93
C SER A 304 -29.50 -5.94 -6.00
N LYS A 305 -29.17 -5.96 -7.29
CA LYS A 305 -30.13 -6.10 -8.41
C LYS A 305 -30.21 -7.57 -8.85
N PRO A 306 -31.35 -8.04 -9.40
CA PRO A 306 -31.48 -9.43 -9.86
C PRO A 306 -30.39 -9.83 -10.86
N ASP A 307 -30.17 -9.01 -11.90
CA ASP A 307 -29.09 -9.18 -12.88
C ASP A 307 -27.79 -8.47 -12.46
N GLY A 308 -27.60 -8.28 -11.15
CA GLY A 308 -26.55 -7.48 -10.56
C GLY A 308 -25.20 -8.19 -10.56
N GLN A 309 -24.23 -7.71 -11.34
CA GLN A 309 -22.86 -8.21 -11.23
C GLN A 309 -22.30 -7.87 -9.83
N GLY A 310 -21.98 -8.91 -9.05
CA GLY A 310 -21.27 -8.78 -7.78
C GLY A 310 -19.83 -8.29 -7.94
N PHE A 311 -19.13 -8.10 -6.82
CA PHE A 311 -17.71 -7.76 -6.82
C PHE A 311 -16.99 -8.47 -5.66
N GLN A 312 -15.75 -8.87 -5.90
CA GLN A 312 -14.87 -9.42 -4.88
C GLN A 312 -14.13 -8.28 -4.16
N THR A 313 -14.04 -8.34 -2.84
CA THR A 313 -13.27 -7.39 -2.02
C THR A 313 -12.12 -8.09 -1.30
N ILE A 314 -10.94 -7.48 -1.38
CA ILE A 314 -9.75 -7.86 -0.60
C ILE A 314 -9.35 -6.67 0.26
N LEU A 315 -9.54 -6.77 1.58
CA LEU A 315 -9.12 -5.74 2.54
C LEU A 315 -7.76 -6.13 3.13
N VAL A 316 -6.78 -5.25 3.05
CA VAL A 316 -5.37 -5.55 3.35
C VAL A 316 -4.87 -4.55 4.39
N THR A 317 -4.23 -5.03 5.46
CA THR A 317 -3.94 -4.17 6.61
C THR A 317 -2.86 -4.75 7.54
N ALA A 318 -2.22 -3.88 8.33
CA ALA A 318 -1.25 -4.26 9.34
C ALA A 318 -1.87 -4.45 10.73
N THR A 319 -3.05 -3.88 11.01
CA THR A 319 -3.70 -3.91 12.31
C THR A 319 -5.23 -4.07 12.21
N MET A 320 -5.84 -4.70 13.21
CA MET A 320 -7.29 -4.80 13.35
C MET A 320 -7.77 -3.72 14.34
N THR A 321 -7.81 -2.47 13.91
CA THR A 321 -8.39 -1.38 14.72
C THR A 321 -9.91 -1.52 14.79
N MET A 322 -10.54 -0.95 15.82
CA MET A 322 -12.00 -0.95 15.94
C MET A 322 -12.68 -0.25 14.74
N ALA A 323 -12.03 0.74 14.13
CA ALA A 323 -12.53 1.40 12.92
C ALA A 323 -12.51 0.48 11.69
N VAL A 324 -11.44 -0.33 11.52
CA VAL A 324 -11.38 -1.35 10.47
C VAL A 324 -12.41 -2.43 10.70
N GLN A 325 -12.49 -3.01 11.91
CA GLN A 325 -13.44 -4.07 12.20
C GLN A 325 -14.89 -3.58 12.00
N LYS A 326 -15.22 -2.37 12.47
CA LYS A 326 -16.53 -1.76 12.22
C LYS A 326 -16.84 -1.59 10.72
N LEU A 327 -15.87 -1.19 9.89
CA LEU A 327 -16.07 -1.18 8.43
C LEU A 327 -16.31 -2.60 7.89
N VAL A 328 -15.52 -3.58 8.34
CA VAL A 328 -15.66 -4.98 7.92
C VAL A 328 -17.08 -5.50 8.22
N ASP A 329 -17.56 -5.27 9.43
CA ASP A 329 -18.86 -5.76 9.91
C ASP A 329 -20.04 -5.05 9.22
N GLU A 330 -19.96 -3.73 9.04
CA GLU A 330 -21.01 -2.92 8.38
C GLU A 330 -21.00 -3.07 6.85
N GLU A 331 -19.82 -3.16 6.23
CA GLU A 331 -19.70 -3.10 4.78
C GLU A 331 -19.56 -4.46 4.09
N PHE A 332 -19.00 -5.49 4.74
CA PHE A 332 -18.55 -6.72 4.09
C PHE A 332 -18.99 -8.00 4.82
N GLN A 333 -20.30 -8.23 4.91
CA GLN A 333 -20.88 -9.45 5.49
C GLN A 333 -20.28 -10.74 4.87
N GLY A 334 -19.87 -11.68 5.73
CA GLY A 334 -19.36 -13.01 5.32
C GLY A 334 -17.91 -13.05 4.81
N ILE A 335 -17.14 -11.96 4.99
CA ILE A 335 -15.72 -11.88 4.59
C ILE A 335 -14.80 -12.76 5.45
N GLU A 336 -13.88 -13.51 4.82
CA GLU A 336 -13.01 -14.46 5.51
C GLU A 336 -11.74 -13.78 6.07
N HIS A 337 -11.52 -13.86 7.39
CA HIS A 337 -10.36 -13.26 8.05
C HIS A 337 -9.11 -14.15 7.98
N LEU A 338 -8.19 -13.82 7.07
CA LEU A 338 -6.92 -14.52 6.88
C LEU A 338 -5.79 -13.73 7.54
N ARG A 339 -5.46 -14.10 8.78
CA ARG A 339 -4.46 -13.43 9.63
C ARG A 339 -3.23 -14.31 9.82
N THR A 340 -2.03 -13.75 9.67
CA THR A 340 -0.77 -14.45 9.99
C THR A 340 -0.55 -14.56 11.49
N SER A 341 0.19 -15.60 11.91
CA SER A 341 0.64 -15.82 13.29
C SER A 341 1.53 -14.71 13.85
N THR A 342 2.02 -13.82 12.98
CA THR A 342 2.86 -12.66 13.33
C THR A 342 2.08 -11.37 13.55
N LEU A 343 0.79 -11.28 13.15
CA LEU A 343 0.00 -10.03 13.19
C LEU A 343 -0.05 -9.34 14.57
N HIS A 344 -0.10 -10.14 15.64
CA HIS A 344 -0.16 -9.64 17.02
C HIS A 344 1.15 -9.83 17.80
N LYS A 345 2.21 -10.34 17.16
CA LYS A 345 3.53 -10.43 17.79
C LYS A 345 4.20 -9.06 17.80
N LYS A 346 4.19 -8.40 18.96
CA LYS A 346 5.26 -7.44 19.31
C LYS A 346 6.60 -8.13 19.00
N ILE A 347 7.52 -7.43 18.35
CA ILE A 347 8.84 -7.97 18.00
C ILE A 347 9.55 -8.32 19.31
N SER A 348 9.64 -9.61 19.66
CA SER A 348 10.16 -10.05 20.96
C SER A 348 11.67 -9.87 21.11
N SER A 349 12.37 -9.60 20.01
CA SER A 349 13.77 -9.15 19.97
C SER A 349 13.93 -7.62 20.05
N ALA A 350 12.84 -6.84 20.02
CA ALA A 350 12.92 -5.40 20.24
C ALA A 350 13.10 -5.12 21.74
N ARG A 351 14.33 -4.77 22.11
CA ARG A 351 14.66 -4.26 23.44
C ARG A 351 13.96 -2.90 23.63
N HIS A 352 13.22 -2.76 24.73
CA HIS A 352 12.58 -1.50 25.11
C HIS A 352 13.18 -1.03 26.44
N ASP A 353 13.99 0.02 26.40
CA ASP A 353 14.50 0.71 27.58
C ASP A 353 13.60 1.92 27.89
N PHE A 354 13.16 2.06 29.14
CA PHE A 354 12.29 3.14 29.58
C PHE A 354 13.03 4.08 30.53
N ILE A 355 13.29 5.31 30.08
CA ILE A 355 13.90 6.35 30.91
C ILE A 355 12.77 7.22 31.49
N LYS A 356 12.60 7.15 32.81
CA LYS A 356 11.67 8.00 33.56
C LYS A 356 12.39 9.29 33.93
N LEU A 357 12.05 10.38 33.24
CA LEU A 357 12.55 11.72 33.58
C LEU A 357 11.75 12.32 34.75
N SER A 358 12.40 13.13 35.58
CA SER A 358 11.69 14.02 36.51
C SER A 358 11.07 15.22 35.77
N GLY A 359 10.09 15.88 36.37
CA GLY A 359 9.39 17.02 35.75
C GLY A 359 10.28 18.26 35.48
N SER A 360 11.50 18.28 36.03
CA SER A 360 12.51 19.32 35.85
C SER A 360 13.60 18.97 34.83
N GLU A 361 13.68 17.74 34.34
CA GLU A 361 14.77 17.30 33.45
C GLU A 361 14.53 17.66 31.98
N ASN A 362 15.60 18.10 31.29
CA ASN A 362 15.52 18.40 29.87
C ASN A 362 15.50 17.11 29.03
N LYS A 363 14.34 16.80 28.46
CA LYS A 363 14.14 15.66 27.57
C LYS A 363 15.05 15.66 26.33
N LEU A 364 15.54 16.82 25.87
CA LEU A 364 16.46 16.90 24.73
C LEU A 364 17.88 16.44 25.10
N GLU A 365 18.38 16.84 26.28
CA GLU A 365 19.68 16.37 26.80
C GLU A 365 19.66 14.86 27.06
N ALA A 366 18.62 14.35 27.71
CA ALA A 366 18.44 12.93 27.93
C ALA A 366 18.29 12.12 26.62
N LEU A 367 17.65 12.70 25.60
CA LEU A 367 17.60 12.10 24.25
C LEU A 367 19.01 12.01 23.65
N MET A 368 19.83 13.05 23.74
CA MET A 368 21.18 13.06 23.18
C MET A 368 22.08 12.01 23.83
N GLN A 369 22.03 11.86 25.17
CA GLN A 369 22.75 10.80 25.90
C GLN A 369 22.37 9.37 25.45
N VAL A 370 21.12 9.15 25.00
CA VAL A 370 20.68 7.86 24.44
C VAL A 370 21.12 7.66 23.00
N LEU A 371 21.17 8.74 22.21
CA LEU A 371 21.53 8.68 20.80
C LEU A 371 23.04 8.56 20.56
N GLU A 372 23.86 9.26 21.36
CA GLU A 372 25.31 9.38 21.20
C GLU A 372 26.03 8.03 21.01
N PRO A 373 25.81 6.97 21.83
CA PRO A 373 26.48 5.67 21.66
C PRO A 373 26.08 4.88 20.40
N SER A 374 25.07 5.36 19.67
CA SER A 374 24.59 4.82 18.39
C SER A 374 25.06 5.69 17.22
N LEU A 375 24.93 7.01 17.34
CA LEU A 375 25.41 7.98 16.34
C LEU A 375 26.94 7.91 16.17
N ALA A 376 27.70 7.74 17.27
CA ALA A 376 29.15 7.53 17.23
C ALA A 376 29.59 6.26 16.48
N LYS A 377 28.67 5.32 16.23
CA LYS A 377 28.91 4.11 15.42
C LYS A 377 28.46 4.26 13.95
N GLY A 378 28.00 5.45 13.56
CA GLY A 378 27.43 5.72 12.23
C GLY A 378 26.03 5.11 12.03
N ASN A 379 25.34 4.68 13.09
CA ASN A 379 23.99 4.15 12.98
C ASN A 379 23.00 5.27 12.62
N ARG A 380 22.05 4.97 11.73
CA ARG A 380 20.89 5.83 11.51
C ARG A 380 19.86 5.56 12.59
N VAL A 381 19.32 6.61 13.21
CA VAL A 381 18.29 6.51 14.26
C VAL A 381 17.06 7.33 13.84
N MET A 382 15.88 6.91 14.29
CA MET A 382 14.62 7.61 14.05
C MET A 382 14.02 8.02 15.40
N VAL A 383 13.78 9.32 15.59
CA VAL A 383 13.16 9.86 16.81
C VAL A 383 11.70 10.18 16.52
N PHE A 384 10.79 9.54 17.25
CA PHE A 384 9.35 9.81 17.14
C PHE A 384 8.93 10.93 18.08
N CYS A 385 8.13 11.87 17.56
CA CYS A 385 7.60 13.01 18.29
C CYS A 385 6.09 13.13 18.10
N ASN A 386 5.35 13.43 19.18
CA ASN A 386 3.88 13.50 19.15
C ASN A 386 3.35 14.72 18.36
N THR A 387 4.17 15.73 18.07
CA THR A 387 3.75 16.95 17.35
C THR A 387 4.84 17.43 16.40
N LEU A 388 4.43 18.12 15.31
CA LEU A 388 5.37 18.76 14.38
C LEU A 388 6.32 19.75 15.08
N ASN A 389 5.84 20.48 16.08
CA ASN A 389 6.66 21.43 16.84
C ASN A 389 7.73 20.72 17.70
N SER A 390 7.39 19.60 18.32
CA SER A 390 8.40 18.80 19.04
C SER A 390 9.39 18.12 18.09
N SER A 391 8.94 17.69 16.90
CA SER A 391 9.84 17.19 15.85
C SER A 391 10.83 18.25 15.39
N ARG A 392 10.39 19.50 15.16
CA ARG A 392 11.26 20.63 14.79
C ARG A 392 12.23 21.04 15.89
N ALA A 393 11.83 20.95 17.15
CA ALA A 393 12.71 21.21 18.29
C ALA A 393 13.81 20.15 18.43
N VAL A 394 13.50 18.88 18.16
CA VAL A 394 14.50 17.80 18.10
C VAL A 394 15.43 17.97 16.89
N ASP A 395 14.88 18.29 15.71
CA ASP A 395 15.63 18.54 14.47
C ASP A 395 16.70 19.64 14.67
N HIS A 396 16.30 20.81 15.17
CA HIS A 396 17.21 21.92 15.50
C HIS A 396 18.19 21.58 16.66
N PHE A 397 17.88 20.63 17.54
CA PHE A 397 18.77 20.26 18.65
C PHE A 397 19.80 19.19 18.27
N LEU A 398 19.59 18.47 17.16
CA LEU A 398 20.48 17.39 16.68
C LEU A 398 21.24 17.74 15.39
N CYS A 399 21.04 18.95 14.85
CA CYS A 399 21.79 19.52 13.70
C CYS A 399 22.85 20.53 14.16
#